data_AF-A0A7W2D3M9-F1
#
_entry.id   AF-A0A7W2D3M9-F1
#
_cell.length_a   1.000
_cell.length_b   1.000
_cell.length_c   1.000
_cell.angle_alpha   90.00
_cell.angle_beta   90.00
_cell.angle_gamma   90.00
#
_symmetry.space_group_name_H-M   'P 1'
#
loop_
_entity.id
_entity.type
_entity.pdbx_description
1 polymer ?
#
loop_
_entity_poly.entity_id
_entity_poly.type
_entity_poly.pdbx_seq_one_letter_code
_entity_poly.pdbx_strand_id
1 'polypeptide(L)'
;MRGEIDFRLDGLVPADQASARSLRSVFSGDLHPVAEHHNGGADRSESYLLVYDESAAWGVPGEPQLRAITITRDGREGLFTFKAESHALAALGMNWLIERGCPPEVIIQPVEGLLRPADDETVQLEARLATSKGRYRIRETWTEGSGGAESYVIAEDAEASAMPVRVFLEEPDFGAGTYRLREGAFPSFEAASSWLRERNGPLPAAPEQDLSARRAAQARARSTGLPTLRGVGSHDGPPPEEPQYSPRRAR
;
A
#
# COMPACT_ATOMS: atom_id res chain seq x y z
N MET A 1 -25.14 2.72 0.42
CA MET A 1 -25.59 3.79 1.33
C MET A 1 -24.37 4.67 1.55
N ARG A 2 -24.28 5.82 0.88
CA ARG A 2 -23.14 6.75 1.01
C ARG A 2 -23.34 7.50 2.33
N GLY A 3 -22.47 7.25 3.31
CA GLY A 3 -22.54 7.87 4.63
C GLY A 3 -21.86 9.23 4.61
N GLU A 4 -22.57 10.25 5.07
CA GLU A 4 -21.98 11.58 5.31
C GLU A 4 -20.99 11.48 6.48
N ILE A 5 -19.81 12.09 6.34
CA ILE A 5 -18.76 12.00 7.35
C ILE A 5 -19.08 12.95 8.51
N ASP A 6 -19.28 12.38 9.70
CA ASP A 6 -19.43 13.15 10.92
C ASP A 6 -18.06 13.45 11.56
N PHE A 7 -17.63 14.70 11.48
CA PHE A 7 -16.40 15.18 12.13
C PHE A 7 -16.52 15.37 13.64
N ARG A 8 -17.68 15.18 14.27
CA ARG A 8 -17.89 15.26 15.73
C ARG A 8 -17.36 16.56 16.35
N LEU A 9 -17.67 17.70 15.73
CA LEU A 9 -17.16 19.03 16.14
C LEU A 9 -18.19 19.87 16.89
N ASP A 10 -19.34 19.29 17.24
CA ASP A 10 -20.44 20.01 17.88
C ASP A 10 -20.00 20.71 19.18
N GLY A 11 -20.26 22.02 19.25
CA GLY A 11 -19.91 22.85 20.39
C GLY A 11 -18.42 23.21 20.52
N LEU A 12 -17.56 22.74 19.61
CA LEU A 12 -16.14 23.07 19.58
C LEU A 12 -15.85 24.20 18.60
N VAL A 13 -14.81 24.98 18.90
CA VAL A 13 -14.28 26.00 18.00
C VAL A 13 -12.85 25.67 17.56
N PRO A 14 -12.38 26.17 16.40
CA PRO A 14 -11.01 25.91 15.96
C PRO A 14 -10.00 26.47 16.98
N ALA A 15 -8.99 25.68 17.31
CA ALA A 15 -7.89 26.09 18.18
C ALA A 15 -7.06 27.23 17.55
N ASP A 16 -7.02 27.29 16.22
CA ASP A 16 -6.31 28.31 15.45
C ASP A 16 -6.92 28.55 14.05
N GLN A 17 -6.41 29.56 13.35
CA GLN A 17 -6.85 29.89 11.99
C GLN A 17 -6.51 28.79 10.98
N ALA A 18 -5.44 28.01 11.21
CA ALA A 18 -5.05 26.92 10.32
C ALA A 18 -6.11 25.81 10.34
N SER A 19 -6.56 25.43 11.53
CA SER A 19 -7.65 24.47 11.75
C SER A 19 -8.95 24.92 11.13
N ALA A 20 -9.30 26.21 11.29
CA ALA A 20 -10.48 26.78 10.65
C ALA A 20 -10.40 26.72 9.11
N ARG A 21 -9.22 26.97 8.53
CA ARG A 21 -8.99 26.93 7.09
C ARG A 21 -9.04 25.50 6.56
N SER A 22 -8.37 24.56 7.21
CA SER A 22 -8.37 23.15 6.82
C SER A 22 -9.77 22.54 6.90
N LEU A 23 -10.55 22.91 7.91
CA LEU A 23 -11.96 22.50 8.00
C LEU A 23 -12.75 22.99 6.79
N ARG A 24 -12.65 24.29 6.47
CA ARG A 24 -13.36 24.89 5.32
C ARG A 24 -12.99 24.24 3.99
N SER A 25 -11.72 23.89 3.78
CA SER A 25 -11.28 23.24 2.54
C SER A 25 -11.87 21.83 2.34
N VAL A 26 -12.29 21.18 3.43
CA VAL A 26 -12.85 19.83 3.42
C VAL A 26 -14.38 19.89 3.33
N PHE A 27 -15.01 20.84 4.04
CA PHE A 27 -16.47 21.03 4.05
C PHE A 27 -17.09 21.36 2.68
N SER A 28 -16.31 21.86 1.73
CA SER A 28 -16.79 22.16 0.38
C SER A 28 -16.84 20.94 -0.55
N GLY A 29 -16.34 19.78 -0.11
CA GLY A 29 -16.21 18.59 -0.95
C GLY A 29 -17.28 17.53 -0.70
N ASP A 30 -17.47 16.68 -1.70
CA ASP A 30 -18.32 15.48 -1.62
C ASP A 30 -17.47 14.30 -1.14
N LEU A 31 -17.43 14.09 0.17
CA LEU A 31 -16.49 13.17 0.81
C LEU A 31 -17.11 11.80 1.09
N HIS A 32 -16.38 10.75 0.75
CA HIS A 32 -16.72 9.36 1.03
C HIS A 32 -15.60 8.71 1.85
N PRO A 33 -15.91 8.03 2.96
CA PRO A 33 -14.88 7.40 3.78
C PRO A 33 -14.20 6.24 3.05
N VAL A 34 -12.87 6.20 3.13
CA VAL A 34 -12.00 5.12 2.62
C VAL A 34 -11.40 4.31 3.77
N ALA A 35 -11.08 4.97 4.88
CA ALA A 35 -10.67 4.34 6.14
C ALA A 35 -10.88 5.33 7.29
N GLU A 36 -11.32 4.84 8.44
CA GLU A 36 -11.57 5.68 9.62
C GLU A 36 -11.05 5.00 10.89
N HIS A 37 -10.40 5.79 11.74
CA HIS A 37 -10.04 5.37 13.09
C HIS A 37 -10.35 6.50 14.06
N HIS A 38 -11.00 6.16 15.16
CA HIS A 38 -11.29 7.07 16.26
C HIS A 38 -10.70 6.53 17.55
N ASN A 39 -10.03 7.39 18.28
CA ASN A 39 -9.42 7.10 19.57
C ASN A 39 -9.81 8.19 20.59
N GLY A 40 -9.81 7.83 21.87
CA GLY A 40 -9.94 8.77 22.98
C GLY A 40 -11.29 8.75 23.69
N GLY A 41 -11.36 9.55 24.76
CA GLY A 41 -12.49 9.63 25.68
C GLY A 41 -13.13 11.02 25.71
N ALA A 42 -13.99 11.26 26.70
CA ALA A 42 -14.80 12.49 26.78
C ALA A 42 -13.97 13.79 26.84
N ASP A 43 -12.79 13.76 27.47
CA ASP A 43 -11.93 14.93 27.64
C ASP A 43 -11.08 15.24 26.40
N ARG A 44 -10.56 14.20 25.75
CA ARG A 44 -9.71 14.33 24.57
C ARG A 44 -9.93 13.15 23.63
N SER A 45 -10.18 13.46 22.36
CA SER A 45 -10.36 12.46 21.31
C SER A 45 -9.61 12.83 20.04
N GLU A 46 -9.22 11.82 19.29
CA GLU A 46 -8.46 11.92 18.06
C GLU A 46 -9.14 11.08 16.97
N SER A 47 -9.36 11.67 15.80
CA SER A 47 -9.86 10.97 14.61
C SER A 47 -8.81 11.02 13.51
N TYR A 48 -8.68 9.90 12.80
CA TYR A 48 -7.86 9.73 11.61
C TYR A 48 -8.76 9.23 10.50
N LEU A 49 -8.81 9.96 9.39
CA LEU A 49 -9.69 9.65 8.27
C LEU A 49 -8.88 9.66 6.98
N LEU A 50 -9.06 8.66 6.14
CA LEU A 50 -8.76 8.73 4.73
C LEU A 50 -10.08 8.78 3.98
N VAL A 51 -10.26 9.79 3.13
CA VAL A 51 -11.53 10.04 2.44
C VAL A 51 -11.27 10.27 0.96
N TYR A 52 -12.23 9.88 0.12
CA TYR A 52 -12.28 10.19 -1.30
C TYR A 52 -13.18 11.40 -1.52
N ASP A 53 -12.67 12.41 -2.20
CA ASP A 53 -13.34 13.68 -2.52
C ASP A 53 -13.83 13.63 -3.98
N GLU A 54 -15.09 13.24 -4.18
CA GLU A 54 -15.70 13.11 -5.50
C GLU A 54 -15.80 14.46 -6.22
N SER A 55 -15.84 15.55 -5.46
CA SER A 55 -15.90 16.91 -6.01
C SER A 55 -14.58 17.35 -6.64
N ALA A 56 -13.44 16.79 -6.21
CA ALA A 56 -12.12 17.14 -6.73
C ALA A 56 -11.96 16.80 -8.22
N ALA A 57 -12.71 15.81 -8.74
CA ALA A 57 -12.74 15.49 -10.16
C ALA A 57 -13.27 16.65 -11.05
N TRP A 58 -14.01 17.60 -10.47
CA TRP A 58 -14.54 18.79 -11.14
C TRP A 58 -13.71 20.05 -10.87
N GLY A 59 -12.63 19.93 -10.09
CA GLY A 59 -11.72 21.01 -9.72
C GLY A 59 -10.61 21.23 -10.74
N VAL A 60 -9.37 21.38 -10.26
CA VAL A 60 -8.21 21.53 -11.15
C VAL A 60 -7.85 20.16 -11.74
N PRO A 61 -7.66 20.04 -13.07
CA PRO A 61 -7.24 18.78 -13.67
C PRO A 61 -5.94 18.23 -13.04
N GLY A 62 -5.93 16.94 -12.73
CA GLY A 62 -4.78 16.29 -12.11
C GLY A 62 -4.75 16.37 -10.58
N GLU A 63 -5.66 17.11 -9.95
CA GLU A 63 -5.67 17.23 -8.49
C GLU A 63 -5.96 15.88 -7.81
N PRO A 64 -5.25 15.57 -6.71
CA PRO A 64 -5.51 14.34 -5.99
C PRO A 64 -6.89 14.32 -5.36
N GLN A 65 -7.55 13.17 -5.50
CA GLN A 65 -8.93 12.96 -5.03
C GLN A 65 -9.00 12.30 -3.65
N LEU A 66 -7.87 11.92 -3.04
CA LEU A 66 -7.86 11.41 -1.67
C LEU A 66 -7.41 12.51 -0.71
N ARG A 67 -8.04 12.56 0.46
CA ARG A 67 -7.63 13.44 1.58
C ARG A 67 -7.40 12.63 2.84
N ALA A 68 -6.23 12.81 3.44
CA ALA A 68 -5.93 12.33 4.78
C ALA A 68 -6.24 13.45 5.79
N ILE A 69 -6.96 13.13 6.86
CA ILE A 69 -7.45 14.09 7.85
C ILE A 69 -7.11 13.61 9.25
N THR A 70 -6.55 14.51 10.08
CA THR A 70 -6.45 14.31 11.53
C THR A 70 -7.27 15.37 12.26
N ILE A 71 -8.03 14.94 13.26
CA ILE A 71 -8.82 15.82 14.11
C ILE A 71 -8.49 15.52 15.57
N THR A 72 -7.99 16.49 16.29
CA THR A 72 -7.80 16.41 17.75
C THR A 72 -8.81 17.32 18.41
N ARG A 73 -9.57 16.81 19.37
CA ARG A 73 -10.58 17.55 20.13
C ARG A 73 -10.18 17.61 21.58
N ASP A 74 -10.22 18.81 22.15
CA ASP A 74 -10.07 19.06 23.58
C ASP A 74 -11.42 19.55 24.12
N GLY A 75 -12.14 18.63 24.77
CA GLY A 75 -13.47 18.91 25.30
C GLY A 75 -13.44 19.84 26.51
N ARG A 76 -12.30 19.97 27.19
CA ARG A 76 -12.16 20.85 28.36
C ARG A 76 -12.00 22.31 27.95
N GLU A 77 -11.21 22.53 26.92
CA GLU A 77 -10.99 23.87 26.36
C GLU A 77 -12.06 24.26 25.33
N GLY A 78 -12.87 23.31 24.87
CA GLY A 78 -13.87 23.54 23.82
C GLY A 78 -13.22 23.77 22.44
N LEU A 79 -12.04 23.20 22.22
CA LEU A 79 -11.22 23.46 21.04
C LEU A 79 -11.03 22.21 20.17
N PHE A 80 -10.79 22.42 18.87
CA PHE A 80 -10.30 21.38 17.98
C PHE A 80 -9.13 21.84 17.12
N THR A 81 -8.20 20.92 16.86
CA THR A 81 -7.17 21.06 15.82
C THR A 81 -7.58 20.19 14.63
N PHE A 82 -7.56 20.76 13.43
CA PHE A 82 -7.94 20.05 12.20
C PHE A 82 -6.82 20.19 11.18
N LYS A 83 -6.33 19.07 10.66
CA LYS A 83 -5.32 19.04 9.59
C LYS A 83 -5.80 18.14 8.49
N ALA A 84 -5.58 18.55 7.25
CA ALA A 84 -5.89 17.77 6.07
C ALA A 84 -4.78 17.92 5.03
N GLU A 85 -4.51 16.84 4.30
CA GLU A 85 -3.55 16.82 3.17
C GLU A 85 -4.10 15.95 2.04
N SER A 86 -3.93 16.40 0.79
CA SER A 86 -4.38 15.68 -0.40
C SER A 86 -3.29 14.73 -0.88
N HIS A 87 -3.68 13.53 -1.32
CA HIS A 87 -2.77 12.49 -1.77
C HIS A 87 -3.31 11.81 -3.03
N ALA A 88 -2.43 11.48 -3.98
CA ALA A 88 -2.84 10.79 -5.21
C ALA A 88 -2.98 9.28 -5.00
N LEU A 89 -2.34 8.72 -3.97
CA LEU A 89 -2.37 7.31 -3.64
C LEU A 89 -2.81 7.10 -2.19
N ALA A 90 -3.67 6.12 -1.96
CA ALA A 90 -4.19 5.79 -0.63
C ALA A 90 -3.07 5.47 0.36
N ALA A 91 -2.07 4.69 -0.08
CA ALA A 91 -0.93 4.31 0.76
C ALA A 91 -0.12 5.52 1.25
N LEU A 92 -0.01 6.60 0.47
CA LEU A 92 0.68 7.82 0.91
C LEU A 92 -0.15 8.61 1.92
N GLY A 93 -1.47 8.65 1.74
CA GLY A 93 -2.38 9.22 2.75
C GLY A 93 -2.35 8.44 4.07
N MET A 94 -2.31 7.12 4.00
CA MET A 94 -2.13 6.26 5.19
C MET A 94 -0.78 6.52 5.85
N ASN A 95 0.30 6.67 5.08
CA ASN A 95 1.61 7.03 5.63
C ASN A 95 1.57 8.35 6.41
N TRP A 96 0.92 9.36 5.85
CA TRP A 96 0.75 10.66 6.50
C TRP A 96 -0.01 10.57 7.83
N LEU A 97 -1.05 9.72 7.90
CA LEU A 97 -1.81 9.46 9.12
C LEU A 97 -0.99 8.68 10.16
N ILE A 98 -0.24 7.66 9.72
CA ILE A 98 0.62 6.83 10.58
C ILE A 98 1.71 7.69 11.21
N GLU A 99 2.33 8.59 10.45
CA GLU A 99 3.31 9.55 10.99
C GLU A 99 2.74 10.48 12.06
N ARG A 100 1.41 10.65 12.10
CA ARG A 100 0.69 11.48 13.07
C ARG A 100 0.05 10.66 14.21
N GLY A 101 0.47 9.41 14.36
CA GLY A 101 0.09 8.55 15.49
C GLY A 101 -1.08 7.60 15.22
N CYS A 102 -1.58 7.51 13.99
CA CYS A 102 -2.56 6.49 13.65
C CYS A 102 -1.93 5.07 13.69
N PRO A 103 -2.51 4.10 14.39
CA PRO A 103 -2.02 2.72 14.39
C PRO A 103 -2.13 2.09 12.98
N PRO A 104 -1.03 1.56 12.41
CA PRO A 104 -1.01 1.06 11.04
C PRO A 104 -1.98 -0.12 10.82
N GLU A 105 -2.13 -1.00 11.80
CA GLU A 105 -2.99 -2.19 11.74
C GLU A 105 -4.48 -1.86 11.60
N VAL A 106 -4.89 -0.63 11.94
CA VAL A 106 -6.29 -0.20 11.86
C VAL A 106 -6.58 0.52 10.55
N ILE A 107 -5.68 1.40 10.09
CA ILE A 107 -5.95 2.28 8.94
C ILE A 107 -5.61 1.65 7.59
N ILE A 108 -4.77 0.61 7.56
CA ILE A 108 -4.38 -0.09 6.31
C ILE A 108 -5.50 -1.02 5.81
N GLN A 109 -6.58 -1.21 6.57
CA GLN A 109 -7.69 -2.07 6.16
C GLN A 109 -8.58 -1.33 5.14
N PRO A 110 -8.71 -1.80 3.89
CA PRO A 110 -9.55 -1.16 2.90
C PRO A 110 -11.03 -1.28 3.29
N VAL A 111 -11.78 -0.18 3.17
CA VAL A 111 -13.25 -0.21 3.34
C VAL A 111 -13.89 -1.01 2.20
N GLU A 112 -14.90 -1.82 2.56
CA GLU A 112 -15.67 -2.60 1.60
C GLU A 112 -16.35 -1.71 0.55
N GLY A 113 -16.32 -2.14 -0.72
CA GLY A 113 -16.98 -1.44 -1.83
C GLY A 113 -16.06 -0.56 -2.70
N LEU A 114 -14.76 -0.51 -2.40
CA LEU A 114 -13.73 0.09 -3.26
C LEU A 114 -13.05 -0.94 -4.15
N LEU A 115 -12.27 -0.48 -5.15
CA LEU A 115 -11.41 -1.36 -5.95
C LEU A 115 -10.44 -2.10 -5.02
N ARG A 116 -10.09 -3.34 -5.37
CA ARG A 116 -9.18 -4.18 -4.59
C ARG A 116 -7.83 -4.34 -5.29
N PRO A 117 -6.72 -4.51 -4.55
CA PRO A 117 -5.45 -4.89 -5.15
C PRO A 117 -5.61 -6.13 -6.05
N ALA A 118 -5.13 -6.05 -7.29
CA ALA A 118 -5.24 -7.15 -8.25
C ALA A 118 -4.25 -8.30 -7.98
N ASP A 119 -3.17 -8.03 -7.26
CA ASP A 119 -2.06 -8.96 -7.04
C ASP A 119 -1.25 -8.66 -5.76
N ASP A 120 -0.49 -9.65 -5.30
CA ASP A 120 0.36 -9.56 -4.11
C ASP A 120 1.46 -8.48 -4.23
N GLU A 121 1.89 -8.16 -5.45
CA GLU A 121 2.88 -7.11 -5.70
C GLU A 121 2.32 -5.74 -5.34
N THR A 122 1.07 -5.46 -5.72
CA THR A 122 0.33 -4.26 -5.31
C THR A 122 0.25 -4.18 -3.79
N VAL A 123 -0.22 -5.25 -3.14
CA VAL A 123 -0.36 -5.30 -1.66
C VAL A 123 0.97 -5.02 -0.95
N GLN A 124 2.06 -5.62 -1.42
CA GLN A 124 3.39 -5.42 -0.83
C GLN A 124 3.92 -4.00 -1.02
N LEU A 125 3.68 -3.41 -2.21
CA LEU A 125 4.10 -2.04 -2.50
C LEU A 125 3.29 -1.03 -1.67
N GLU A 126 1.99 -1.23 -1.51
CA GLU A 126 1.14 -0.37 -0.67
C GLU A 126 1.57 -0.42 0.79
N ALA A 127 1.81 -1.61 1.34
CA ALA A 127 2.30 -1.76 2.71
C ALA A 127 3.65 -1.04 2.90
N ARG A 128 4.56 -1.13 1.92
CA ARG A 128 5.84 -0.41 1.94
C ARG A 128 5.63 1.10 1.92
N LEU A 129 4.77 1.61 1.05
CA LEU A 129 4.47 3.04 0.94
C LEU A 129 3.83 3.58 2.24
N ALA A 130 2.81 2.89 2.76
CA ALA A 130 2.11 3.26 4.00
C ALA A 130 3.06 3.33 5.21
N THR A 131 4.11 2.50 5.24
CA THR A 131 5.04 2.43 6.37
C THR A 131 6.39 3.11 6.10
N SER A 132 6.51 3.85 4.99
CA SER A 132 7.79 4.40 4.51
C SER A 132 8.37 5.57 5.32
N LYS A 133 7.58 6.20 6.19
CA LYS A 133 8.01 7.21 7.19
C LYS A 133 8.96 8.30 6.63
N GLY A 134 8.47 9.11 5.70
CA GLY A 134 9.22 10.25 5.16
C GLY A 134 10.34 9.88 4.18
N ARG A 135 10.53 8.59 3.86
CA ARG A 135 11.51 8.10 2.87
C ARG A 135 11.34 8.75 1.49
N TYR A 136 10.08 8.96 1.08
CA TYR A 136 9.75 9.47 -0.25
C TYR A 136 9.43 10.95 -0.20
N ARG A 137 10.23 11.76 -0.88
CA ARG A 137 9.95 13.19 -1.08
C ARG A 137 9.15 13.38 -2.35
N ILE A 138 7.85 13.65 -2.21
CA ILE A 138 6.94 13.82 -3.35
C ILE A 138 7.32 15.08 -4.16
N ARG A 139 7.40 14.93 -5.48
CA ARG A 139 7.75 16.01 -6.43
C ARG A 139 6.58 16.38 -7.33
N GLU A 140 5.84 15.38 -7.79
CA GLU A 140 4.70 15.55 -8.68
C GLU A 140 3.66 14.48 -8.37
N THR A 141 2.40 14.84 -8.52
CA THR A 141 1.24 13.95 -8.39
C THR A 141 0.26 14.26 -9.50
N TRP A 142 -0.39 13.24 -10.01
CA TRP A 142 -1.46 13.38 -10.99
C TRP A 142 -2.52 12.32 -10.75
N THR A 143 -3.78 12.72 -10.84
CA THR A 143 -4.93 11.83 -10.87
C THR A 143 -5.77 12.20 -12.08
N GLU A 144 -5.96 11.27 -13.02
CA GLU A 144 -6.87 11.56 -14.13
C GLU A 144 -8.32 11.70 -13.62
N GLY A 145 -9.10 12.60 -14.24
CA GLY A 145 -10.49 12.83 -13.91
C GLY A 145 -11.44 11.66 -14.28
N SER A 146 -12.74 11.88 -14.09
CA SER A 146 -13.77 10.86 -14.25
C SER A 146 -13.79 10.26 -15.67
N GLY A 147 -13.67 8.93 -15.78
CA GLY A 147 -13.81 8.21 -17.04
C GLY A 147 -12.82 7.08 -17.29
N GLY A 148 -11.80 6.91 -16.44
CA GLY A 148 -11.07 5.65 -16.38
C GLY A 148 -9.57 5.66 -16.09
N ALA A 149 -8.89 6.77 -15.87
CA ALA A 149 -7.43 6.75 -16.05
C ALA A 149 -6.64 6.91 -14.76
N GLU A 150 -5.67 6.02 -14.63
CA GLU A 150 -4.39 6.18 -13.94
C GLU A 150 -4.17 7.35 -12.96
N SER A 151 -3.65 7.02 -11.77
CA SER A 151 -2.99 7.99 -10.89
C SER A 151 -1.49 7.71 -10.82
N TYR A 152 -0.68 8.76 -10.72
CA TYR A 152 0.75 8.59 -10.50
C TYR A 152 1.35 9.58 -9.51
N VAL A 153 2.49 9.18 -8.97
CA VAL A 153 3.34 9.99 -8.10
C VAL A 153 4.78 9.88 -8.54
N ILE A 154 5.45 11.01 -8.74
CA ILE A 154 6.90 11.08 -8.88
C ILE A 154 7.49 11.51 -7.54
N ALA A 155 8.38 10.70 -6.99
CA ALA A 155 9.04 10.97 -5.72
C ALA A 155 10.55 10.76 -5.80
N GLU A 156 11.29 11.44 -4.94
CA GLU A 156 12.70 11.10 -4.67
C GLU A 156 12.77 10.15 -3.48
N ASP A 157 13.47 9.05 -3.64
CA ASP A 157 13.73 8.03 -2.62
C ASP A 157 15.05 8.34 -1.91
N ALA A 158 14.96 8.77 -0.65
CA ALA A 158 16.14 9.14 0.15
C ALA A 158 17.07 7.95 0.45
N GLU A 159 16.60 6.71 0.31
CA GLU A 159 17.39 5.50 0.57
C GLU A 159 18.03 4.92 -0.70
N ALA A 160 17.70 5.46 -1.88
CA ALA A 160 18.18 4.93 -3.15
C ALA A 160 19.63 5.35 -3.44
N SER A 161 20.52 4.37 -3.62
CA SER A 161 21.91 4.61 -4.03
C SER A 161 22.09 4.83 -5.53
N ALA A 162 21.12 4.41 -6.34
CA ALA A 162 21.11 4.56 -7.79
C ALA A 162 19.65 4.72 -8.27
N MET A 163 19.44 5.53 -9.32
CA MET A 163 18.10 5.83 -9.85
C MET A 163 17.13 6.32 -8.75
N PRO A 164 17.42 7.46 -8.12
CA PRO A 164 16.74 7.90 -6.90
C PRO A 164 15.32 8.38 -7.13
N VAL A 165 14.90 8.57 -8.39
CA VAL A 165 13.53 9.00 -8.69
C VAL A 165 12.66 7.77 -8.87
N ARG A 166 11.52 7.75 -8.17
CA ARG A 166 10.51 6.70 -8.28
C ARG A 166 9.26 7.24 -8.96
N VAL A 167 8.63 6.40 -9.75
CA VAL A 167 7.26 6.58 -10.24
C VAL A 167 6.41 5.50 -9.60
N PHE A 168 5.38 5.89 -8.87
CA PHE A 168 4.33 4.99 -8.42
C PHE A 168 3.13 5.18 -9.33
N LEU A 169 2.72 4.12 -10.02
CA LEU A 169 1.69 4.14 -11.05
C LEU A 169 0.53 3.24 -10.64
N GLU A 170 -0.65 3.81 -10.43
CA GLU A 170 -1.87 3.11 -10.09
C GLU A 170 -2.78 3.04 -11.31
N GLU A 171 -3.14 1.83 -11.74
CA GLU A 171 -4.01 1.58 -12.89
C GLU A 171 -5.27 0.83 -12.45
N PRO A 172 -6.45 1.48 -12.46
CA PRO A 172 -7.71 0.83 -12.12
C PRO A 172 -8.25 -0.05 -13.26
N ASP A 173 -8.82 -1.20 -12.90
CA ASP A 173 -9.65 -2.04 -13.76
C ASP A 173 -11.07 -2.09 -13.18
N PHE A 174 -11.91 -1.16 -13.62
CA PHE A 174 -13.31 -1.05 -13.19
C PHE A 174 -14.16 -2.25 -13.62
N GLY A 175 -13.78 -2.96 -14.68
CA GLY A 175 -14.48 -4.16 -15.13
C GLY A 175 -14.24 -5.35 -14.19
N ALA A 176 -13.01 -5.50 -13.72
CA ALA A 176 -12.64 -6.52 -12.73
C ALA A 176 -12.90 -6.09 -11.27
N GLY A 177 -13.15 -4.80 -11.02
CA GLY A 177 -13.24 -4.25 -9.66
C GLY A 177 -11.90 -4.31 -8.92
N THR A 178 -10.79 -4.16 -9.64
CA THR A 178 -9.43 -4.23 -9.09
C THR A 178 -8.56 -3.06 -9.53
N TYR A 179 -7.36 -2.92 -8.98
CA TYR A 179 -6.33 -1.99 -9.46
C TYR A 179 -4.94 -2.60 -9.30
N ARG A 180 -3.99 -2.11 -10.08
CA ARG A 180 -2.57 -2.46 -9.95
C ARG A 180 -1.76 -1.23 -9.58
N LEU A 181 -0.88 -1.37 -8.60
CA LEU A 181 0.12 -0.36 -8.27
C LEU A 181 1.50 -0.89 -8.65
N ARG A 182 2.29 -0.10 -9.38
CA ARG A 182 3.66 -0.46 -9.77
C ARG A 182 4.64 0.65 -9.46
N GLU A 183 5.86 0.24 -9.13
CA GLU A 183 6.99 1.13 -8.89
C GLU A 183 7.97 1.03 -10.04
N GLY A 184 8.34 2.19 -10.59
CA GLY A 184 9.45 2.33 -11.52
C GLY A 184 10.55 3.21 -10.95
N ALA A 185 11.77 3.04 -11.45
CA ALA A 185 12.94 3.79 -11.05
C ALA A 185 13.53 4.57 -12.22
N PHE A 186 14.03 5.78 -11.94
CA PHE A 186 14.57 6.68 -12.93
C PHE A 186 15.81 7.41 -12.40
N PRO A 187 16.77 7.75 -13.28
CA PRO A 187 17.96 8.52 -12.89
C PRO A 187 17.64 9.97 -12.51
N SER A 188 16.55 10.54 -13.06
CA SER A 188 16.15 11.92 -12.79
C SER A 188 14.65 12.13 -12.95
N PHE A 189 14.16 13.28 -12.49
CA PHE A 189 12.77 13.69 -12.62
C PHE A 189 12.37 13.81 -14.10
N GLU A 190 13.23 14.42 -14.92
CA GLU A 190 13.00 14.61 -16.34
C GLU A 190 12.85 13.28 -17.09
N ALA A 191 13.65 12.28 -16.71
CA ALA A 191 13.53 10.93 -17.28
C ALA A 191 12.20 10.27 -16.91
N ALA A 192 11.76 10.41 -15.66
CA ALA A 192 10.45 9.92 -15.21
C ALA A 192 9.30 10.63 -15.94
N SER A 193 9.31 11.96 -15.99
CA SER A 193 8.27 12.76 -16.65
C SER A 193 8.22 12.53 -18.17
N SER A 194 9.37 12.32 -18.83
CA SER A 194 9.41 11.95 -20.26
C SER A 194 8.80 10.57 -20.48
N TRP A 195 9.12 9.58 -19.63
CA TRP A 195 8.49 8.26 -19.71
C TRP A 195 6.97 8.31 -19.49
N LEU A 196 6.49 9.06 -18.49
CA LEU A 196 5.05 9.21 -18.23
C LEU A 196 4.30 9.84 -19.43
N ARG A 197 4.93 10.79 -20.13
CA ARG A 197 4.35 11.44 -21.31
C ARG A 197 4.34 10.53 -22.53
N GLU A 198 5.42 9.80 -22.75
CA GLU A 198 5.66 9.09 -24.01
C GLU A 198 5.28 7.62 -23.96
N ARG A 199 5.26 7.01 -22.76
CA ARG A 199 5.02 5.57 -22.53
C ARG A 199 5.91 4.68 -23.40
N ASN A 200 7.15 5.12 -23.61
CA ASN A 200 8.14 4.45 -24.44
C ASN A 200 8.72 3.22 -23.73
N GLY A 201 7.96 2.12 -23.70
CA GLY A 201 8.38 0.83 -23.18
C GLY A 201 7.90 0.52 -21.76
N PRO A 202 8.28 -0.65 -21.21
CA PRO A 202 7.85 -1.07 -19.88
C PRO A 202 8.37 -0.12 -18.79
N LEU A 203 7.64 -0.05 -17.68
CA LEU A 203 8.06 0.70 -16.50
C LEU A 203 9.43 0.17 -16.02
N PRO A 204 10.49 1.00 -15.95
CA PRO A 204 11.81 0.53 -15.58
C PRO A 204 11.86 0.05 -14.13
N ALA A 205 12.26 -1.20 -13.89
CA ALA A 205 12.37 -1.73 -12.53
C ALA A 205 13.50 -1.07 -11.73
N ALA A 206 13.35 -1.01 -10.40
CA ALA A 206 14.41 -0.52 -9.55
C ALA A 206 15.61 -1.50 -9.50
N PRO A 207 16.87 -1.00 -9.45
CA PRO A 207 18.05 -1.87 -9.43
C PRO A 207 18.03 -2.93 -8.32
N GLU A 208 17.55 -2.58 -7.14
CA GLU A 208 17.41 -3.48 -5.99
C GLU A 208 16.32 -4.56 -6.17
N GLN A 209 15.26 -4.25 -6.94
CA GLN A 209 14.24 -5.22 -7.30
C GLN A 209 14.79 -6.23 -8.30
N ASP A 210 15.57 -5.77 -9.30
CA ASP A 210 16.25 -6.66 -10.26
C ASP A 210 17.24 -7.60 -9.53
N LEU A 211 18.05 -7.07 -8.61
CA LEU A 211 18.95 -7.89 -7.79
C LEU A 211 18.20 -8.93 -6.95
N SER A 212 17.06 -8.56 -6.36
CA SER A 212 16.24 -9.47 -5.54
C SER A 212 15.58 -10.55 -6.40
N ALA A 213 15.03 -10.19 -7.56
CA ALA A 213 14.46 -11.11 -8.53
C ALA A 213 15.51 -12.12 -9.05
N ARG A 214 16.71 -11.65 -9.38
CA ARG A 214 17.84 -12.50 -9.77
C ARG A 214 18.23 -13.48 -8.67
N ARG A 215 18.30 -13.04 -7.41
CA ARG A 215 18.59 -13.92 -6.25
C ARG A 215 17.49 -14.97 -6.06
N ALA A 216 16.22 -14.59 -6.16
CA ALA A 216 15.09 -15.51 -6.04
C ALA A 216 15.11 -16.58 -7.16
N ALA A 217 15.41 -16.17 -8.41
CA ALA A 217 15.56 -17.09 -9.54
C ALA A 217 16.72 -18.07 -9.32
N GLN A 218 17.87 -17.58 -8.84
CA GLN A 218 19.02 -18.45 -8.49
C GLN A 218 18.70 -19.42 -7.35
N ALA A 219 17.93 -19.00 -6.34
CA ALA A 219 17.50 -19.87 -5.25
C ALA A 219 16.55 -20.98 -5.75
N ARG A 220 15.57 -20.63 -6.61
CA ARG A 220 14.66 -21.60 -7.25
C ARG A 220 15.43 -22.62 -8.09
N ALA A 221 16.40 -22.17 -8.89
CA ALA A 221 17.24 -23.06 -9.69
C ALA A 221 18.07 -24.04 -8.85
N ARG A 222 18.50 -23.63 -7.65
CA ARG A 222 19.19 -24.51 -6.68
C ARG A 222 18.24 -25.53 -6.04
N SER A 223 17.01 -25.13 -5.73
CA SER A 223 16.01 -26.02 -5.12
C SER A 223 15.44 -27.07 -6.07
N THR A 224 15.44 -26.82 -7.38
CA THR A 224 15.06 -27.83 -8.41
C THR A 224 16.18 -28.83 -8.71
N GLY A 225 17.35 -28.68 -8.10
CA GLY A 225 18.53 -29.52 -8.30
C GLY A 225 18.72 -30.64 -7.26
N LEU A 226 17.68 -31.08 -6.55
CA LEU A 226 17.78 -32.29 -5.74
C LEU A 226 18.04 -33.48 -6.67
N PRO A 227 19.21 -34.15 -6.58
CA PRO A 227 19.45 -35.35 -7.36
C PRO A 227 18.49 -36.41 -6.85
N THR A 228 17.65 -36.92 -7.74
CA THR A 228 17.07 -38.25 -7.55
C THR A 228 18.26 -39.20 -7.44
N LEU A 229 18.54 -39.72 -6.23
CA LEU A 229 19.48 -40.81 -6.01
C LEU A 229 18.98 -42.03 -6.80
N ARG A 230 19.39 -42.10 -8.08
CA ARG A 230 19.28 -43.28 -8.91
C ARG A 230 20.57 -44.08 -8.75
N GLY A 231 20.45 -45.21 -8.07
CA GLY A 231 21.18 -46.43 -8.39
C GLY A 231 22.63 -46.51 -7.92
N VAL A 232 22.83 -47.15 -6.76
CA VAL A 232 23.91 -48.11 -6.53
C VAL A 232 23.16 -49.33 -5.98
N GLY A 233 23.00 -50.43 -6.70
CA GLY A 233 24.06 -51.27 -7.26
C GLY A 233 23.83 -52.64 -6.63
N SER A 234 23.50 -53.61 -7.47
CA SER A 234 23.08 -54.97 -7.15
C SER A 234 24.02 -55.66 -6.17
N HIS A 235 23.47 -56.27 -5.12
CA HIS A 235 24.16 -57.32 -4.39
C HIS A 235 23.31 -58.59 -4.41
N ASP A 236 23.76 -59.56 -5.20
CA ASP A 236 23.33 -60.96 -5.15
C ASP A 236 23.46 -61.49 -3.72
N GLY A 237 22.32 -61.83 -3.11
CA GLY A 237 22.26 -62.61 -1.88
C GLY A 237 22.05 -64.10 -2.21
N PRO A 238 22.77 -65.03 -1.57
CA PRO A 238 22.54 -66.46 -1.75
C PRO A 238 21.20 -66.89 -1.10
N PRO A 239 20.62 -68.04 -1.50
CA PRO A 239 19.25 -68.41 -1.19
C PRO A 239 19.04 -68.77 0.30
N PRO A 240 17.78 -68.74 0.79
CA PRO A 240 17.48 -69.01 2.18
C PRO A 240 17.67 -70.49 2.53
N GLU A 241 18.41 -70.76 3.61
CA GLU A 241 18.47 -72.05 4.29
C GLU A 241 17.12 -72.36 4.96
N GLU A 242 16.51 -73.49 4.59
CA GLU A 242 15.36 -74.07 5.29
C GLU A 242 15.77 -74.60 6.67
N PRO A 243 15.14 -74.17 7.78
CA PRO A 243 15.28 -74.86 9.04
C PRO A 243 14.39 -76.10 9.10
N GLN A 244 15.08 -77.24 9.18
CA GLN A 244 14.56 -78.59 9.33
C GLN A 244 13.61 -78.73 10.53
N TYR A 245 12.45 -79.34 10.28
CA TYR A 245 11.53 -79.84 11.29
C TYR A 245 12.02 -81.19 11.82
N SER A 246 12.16 -81.35 13.14
CA SER A 246 11.88 -82.62 13.82
C SER A 246 11.90 -82.54 15.36
N PRO A 247 11.25 -83.48 16.06
CA PRO A 247 10.27 -83.18 17.10
C PRO A 247 10.77 -83.50 18.51
N ARG A 248 10.10 -82.99 19.54
CA ARG A 248 10.11 -83.63 20.87
C ARG A 248 8.74 -83.69 21.53
N ARG A 249 8.52 -84.88 22.08
CA ARG A 249 7.31 -85.43 22.71
C ARG A 249 6.96 -84.78 24.04
N ALA A 250 5.65 -84.74 24.27
CA ALA A 250 4.89 -84.99 25.50
C ALA A 250 5.64 -85.13 26.84
N ARG A 251 5.15 -84.36 27.83
CA ARG A 251 4.51 -84.92 29.03
C ARG A 251 3.42 -83.97 29.52
#